data_AF-A0A428PTT4-F1
#
_entry.id   AF-A0A428PTT4-F1
#
_cell.length_a   1.000
_cell.length_b   1.000
_cell.length_c   1.000
_cell.angle_alpha   90.00
_cell.angle_beta   90.00
_cell.angle_gamma   90.00
#
_symmetry.space_group_name_H-M   'P 1'
#
loop_
_entity.id
_entity.type
_entity.pdbx_description
1 polymer ?
#
loop_
_entity_poly.entity_id
_entity_poly.type
_entity_poly.pdbx_seq_one_letter_code
_entity_poly.pdbx_strand_id
1 'polypeptide(L)'
;MGCIIEDLDPQAEFPADETRDAPHYIEGKGQRISWRNCFVTVFERDKNGQMRVTKTYPKGDGQTTLPLDADLYLAGPGGRVRQESA
;
A
#
# COMPACT_ATOMS: atom_id res chain seq x y z
N MET A 1 5.90 -14.94 1.59
CA MET A 1 7.01 -13.97 1.46
C MET A 1 6.43 -12.65 1.89
N GLY A 2 7.04 -11.93 2.82
CA GLY A 2 6.39 -10.74 3.38
C GLY A 2 6.28 -9.59 2.37
N CYS A 3 5.37 -8.66 2.62
CA CYS A 3 5.24 -7.43 1.86
C CYS A 3 6.50 -6.57 2.04
N ILE A 4 7.15 -6.22 0.92
CA ILE A 4 8.37 -5.41 0.88
C ILE A 4 7.97 -4.02 0.41
N ILE A 5 8.23 -3.01 1.25
CA ILE A 5 8.00 -1.61 0.91
C ILE A 5 9.28 -1.06 0.31
N GLU A 6 9.15 -0.38 -0.83
CA GLU A 6 10.23 0.27 -1.57
C GLU A 6 10.03 1.78 -1.58
N ASP A 7 11.11 2.52 -1.81
CA ASP A 7 11.01 3.94 -2.12
C ASP A 7 10.17 4.15 -3.39
N LEU A 8 9.41 5.24 -3.41
CA LEU A 8 8.59 5.59 -4.57
C LEU A 8 9.49 5.87 -5.77
N ASP A 9 9.17 5.28 -6.93
CA ASP A 9 9.84 5.61 -8.20
C ASP A 9 9.72 7.12 -8.46
N PRO A 10 10.83 7.85 -8.68
CA PRO A 10 10.80 9.27 -9.00
C PRO A 10 9.95 9.62 -10.23
N GLN A 11 9.73 8.66 -11.14
CA GLN A 11 8.90 8.80 -12.33
C GLN A 11 7.44 8.37 -12.11
N ALA A 12 7.07 7.93 -10.91
CA ALA A 12 5.70 7.54 -10.60
C ALA A 12 4.74 8.74 -10.74
N GLU A 13 3.87 8.66 -11.73
CA GLU A 13 2.79 9.60 -11.94
C GLU A 13 1.56 9.21 -11.09
N PHE A 14 0.87 10.24 -10.59
CA PHE A 14 -0.39 10.11 -9.84
C PHE A 14 -1.45 10.94 -10.57
N PRO A 15 -1.94 10.46 -11.74
CA PRO A 15 -2.94 11.18 -12.50
C PRO A 15 -4.23 11.26 -11.69
N ALA A 16 -4.88 12.42 -11.72
CA ALA A 16 -5.95 12.77 -10.76
C ALA A 16 -7.19 11.86 -10.88
N ASP A 17 -7.41 11.26 -12.04
CA ASP A 17 -8.49 10.33 -12.37
C ASP A 17 -8.26 8.91 -11.83
N GLU A 18 -7.00 8.48 -11.69
CA GLU A 18 -6.66 7.15 -11.14
C GLU A 18 -6.28 7.18 -9.65
N THR A 19 -6.13 8.37 -9.09
CA THR A 19 -5.62 8.56 -7.73
C THR A 19 -6.76 8.73 -6.72
N ARG A 20 -6.70 7.99 -5.62
CA ARG A 20 -7.69 8.05 -4.55
C ARG A 20 -7.12 8.76 -3.32
N ASP A 21 -7.94 9.57 -2.65
CA ASP A 21 -7.57 10.26 -1.40
C ASP A 21 -7.65 9.31 -0.21
N ALA A 22 -6.58 9.20 0.57
CA ALA A 22 -6.54 8.38 1.78
C ALA A 22 -7.65 8.79 2.80
N PRO A 23 -8.25 7.84 3.55
CA PRO A 23 -7.79 6.48 3.77
C PRO A 23 -8.31 5.43 2.76
N HIS A 24 -7.49 4.39 2.50
CA HIS A 24 -7.84 3.23 1.68
C HIS A 24 -7.38 1.93 2.33
N TYR A 25 -8.27 0.93 2.37
CA TYR A 25 -7.91 -0.47 2.61
C TYR A 25 -7.78 -1.16 1.26
N ILE A 26 -6.67 -1.88 1.05
CA ILE A 26 -6.33 -2.49 -0.24
C ILE A 26 -5.99 -3.95 0.00
N GLU A 27 -6.78 -4.82 -0.61
CA GLU A 27 -6.55 -6.27 -0.60
C GLU A 27 -5.41 -6.64 -1.55
N GLY A 28 -4.55 -7.56 -1.12
CA GLY A 28 -3.49 -8.11 -1.96
C GLY A 28 -3.99 -8.99 -3.09
N LYS A 29 -3.64 -8.63 -4.31
CA LYS A 29 -3.98 -9.33 -5.56
C LYS A 29 -2.77 -9.45 -6.49
N GLY A 30 -1.56 -9.17 -6.00
CA GLY A 30 -0.34 -9.15 -6.81
C GLY A 30 -0.13 -7.85 -7.59
N GLN A 31 -0.95 -6.84 -7.32
CA GLN A 31 -0.97 -5.57 -8.02
C GLN A 31 0.03 -4.58 -7.43
N ARG A 32 0.48 -3.62 -8.23
CA ARG A 32 1.42 -2.58 -7.78
C ARG A 32 0.65 -1.42 -7.16
N ILE A 33 1.05 -1.06 -5.94
CA ILE A 33 0.46 0.02 -5.16
C ILE A 33 1.55 1.06 -4.94
N SER A 34 1.24 2.31 -5.28
CA SER A 34 2.10 3.45 -5.04
C SER A 34 1.35 4.49 -4.21
N TRP A 35 2.02 5.15 -3.28
CA TRP A 35 1.42 6.20 -2.44
C TRP A 35 2.35 7.38 -2.23
N ARG A 36 1.74 8.52 -1.92
CA ARG A 36 2.40 9.71 -1.42
C ARG A 36 1.75 10.20 -0.14
N ASN A 37 2.57 10.65 0.80
CA ASN A 37 2.13 11.32 2.01
C ASN A 37 1.14 10.48 2.85
N CYS A 38 1.41 9.16 2.94
CA CYS A 38 0.57 8.20 3.66
C CYS A 38 1.32 7.56 4.83
N PHE A 39 0.62 7.35 5.94
CA PHE A 39 0.93 6.30 6.90
C PHE A 39 0.54 4.95 6.29
N VAL A 40 1.38 3.94 6.48
CA VAL A 40 1.17 2.61 5.90
C VAL A 40 1.11 1.60 7.03
N THR A 41 0.03 0.82 7.08
CA THR A 41 -0.06 -0.37 7.92
C THR A 41 -0.18 -1.59 7.03
N VAL A 42 0.70 -2.56 7.25
CA VAL A 42 0.71 -3.85 6.55
C VAL A 42 0.05 -4.89 7.43
N PHE A 43 -0.90 -5.60 6.86
CA PHE A 43 -1.51 -6.77 7.44
C PHE A 43 -1.06 -8.00 6.65
N GLU A 44 -0.62 -9.05 7.31
CA GLU A 44 -0.28 -10.32 6.65
C GLU A 44 -1.06 -11.45 7.30
N ARG A 45 -1.37 -12.50 6.53
CA ARG A 45 -1.98 -13.72 7.08
C ARG A 45 -0.95 -14.51 7.87
N ASP A 46 -1.29 -14.83 9.11
CA ASP A 46 -0.52 -15.76 9.91
C ASP A 46 -0.73 -17.22 9.43
N LYS A 47 -0.01 -18.15 10.06
CA LYS A 47 -0.10 -19.61 9.76
C LYS A 47 -1.50 -20.21 9.93
N ASN A 48 -2.41 -19.51 10.62
CA ASN A 48 -3.80 -19.94 10.83
C ASN A 48 -4.78 -19.23 9.88
N GLY A 49 -4.27 -18.42 8.94
CA GLY A 49 -5.09 -17.65 8.00
C GLY A 49 -5.70 -16.38 8.58
N GLN A 50 -5.30 -15.96 9.79
CA GLN A 50 -5.80 -14.75 10.42
C GLN A 50 -4.94 -13.54 10.00
N MET A 51 -5.58 -12.46 9.56
CA MET A 51 -4.88 -11.19 9.28
C MET A 51 -4.34 -10.59 10.58
N ARG A 52 -3.06 -10.23 10.60
CA ARG A 52 -2.42 -9.51 11.70
C ARG A 52 -1.64 -8.33 11.19
N VAL A 53 -1.65 -7.23 11.95
CA VAL A 53 -0.71 -6.13 11.70
C VAL A 53 0.70 -6.65 11.92
N THR A 54 1.53 -6.63 10.89
CA THR A 54 2.93 -7.05 10.99
C THR A 54 3.88 -5.88 10.98
N LYS A 55 3.52 -4.78 10.30
CA LYS A 55 4.34 -3.56 10.22
C LYS A 55 3.48 -2.31 10.13
N THR A 56 3.98 -1.23 10.71
CA THR A 56 3.48 0.13 10.48
C THR A 56 4.68 1.01 10.16
N TYR A 57 4.53 1.83 9.13
CA TYR A 57 5.56 2.75 8.68
C TYR A 57 5.16 4.20 9.01
N PRO A 58 6.13 5.07 9.30
CA PRO A 58 5.86 6.48 9.45
C PRO A 58 5.30 7.07 8.16
N LYS A 59 4.74 8.28 8.25
CA LYS A 59 4.21 8.98 7.09
C LYS A 59 5.30 9.16 6.03
N GLY A 60 5.01 8.79 4.79
CA GLY A 60 5.95 8.94 3.70
C GLY A 60 5.37 8.55 2.35
N ASP A 61 6.29 8.48 1.39
CA ASP A 61 6.03 8.05 0.03
C ASP A 61 6.61 6.65 -0.13
N GLY A 62 6.02 5.86 -1.01
CA GLY A 62 6.52 4.53 -1.25
C GLY A 62 5.69 3.75 -2.23
N GLN A 63 6.14 2.54 -2.50
CA GLN A 63 5.45 1.62 -3.38
C GLN A 63 5.70 0.18 -2.93
N THR A 64 4.86 -0.73 -3.43
CA THR A 64 5.04 -2.16 -3.26
C THR A 64 4.26 -2.92 -4.32
N THR A 65 4.73 -4.11 -4.67
CA THR A 65 3.88 -5.13 -5.29
C THR A 65 3.21 -5.89 -4.16
N LEU A 66 1.90 -5.68 -3.96
CA LEU A 66 1.18 -6.21 -2.81
C LEU A 66 0.85 -7.69 -3.01
N PRO A 67 1.48 -8.63 -2.27
CA PRO A 67 1.26 -10.05 -2.47
C PRO A 67 -0.14 -10.49 -2.01
N LEU A 68 -0.62 -11.64 -2.48
CA LEU A 68 -1.98 -12.14 -2.23
C LEU A 68 -2.28 -12.47 -0.75
N ASP A 69 -1.24 -12.64 0.07
CA ASP A 69 -1.31 -12.94 1.49
C ASP A 69 -1.15 -11.70 2.39
N ALA A 70 -1.12 -10.50 1.80
CA ALA A 70 -0.98 -9.23 2.51
C ALA A 70 -2.00 -8.17 2.07
N ASP A 71 -2.42 -7.33 3.01
CA ASP A 71 -3.28 -6.18 2.76
C ASP A 71 -2.60 -4.90 3.28
N LEU A 72 -2.98 -3.75 2.70
CA LEU A 72 -2.53 -2.43 3.15
C LEU A 72 -3.68 -1.60 3.68
N TYR A 73 -3.40 -0.83 4.72
CA TYR A 73 -4.18 0.35 5.07
C TYR A 73 -3.30 1.58 4.92
N LEU A 74 -3.72 2.48 4.01
CA LEU A 74 -3.05 3.73 3.71
C LEU A 74 -3.91 4.86 4.25
N ALA A 75 -3.36 5.73 5.09
CA ALA A 75 -4.09 6.82 5.73
C ALA A 75 -3.24 8.11 5.80
N GLY A 76 -3.88 9.27 5.91
CA GLY A 76 -3.17 10.53 6.14
C GLY A 76 -3.80 11.70 5.39
N PRO A 77 -3.90 12.90 6.02
CA PRO A 77 -4.41 14.08 5.33
C PRO A 77 -3.57 14.42 4.10
N GLY A 78 -4.25 14.56 2.94
CA GLY A 78 -3.61 14.81 1.64
C GLY A 78 -2.82 13.63 1.09
N GLY A 79 -3.06 12.41 1.61
CA GLY A 79 -2.45 11.19 1.11
C GLY A 79 -3.05 10.77 -0.23
N ARG A 80 -2.19 10.38 -1.16
CA ARG A 80 -2.57 9.97 -2.53
C ARG A 80 -2.19 8.53 -2.74
N VAL A 81 -3.08 7.75 -3.37
CA VAL A 81 -2.87 6.33 -3.63
C VAL A 81 -3.20 6.01 -5.07
N ARG A 82 -2.30 5.31 -5.76
CA ARG A 82 -2.48 4.76 -7.10
C ARG A 82 -2.35 3.25 -7.05
N GLN A 83 -3.25 2.56 -7.74
CA GLN A 83 -3.24 1.11 -7.89
C GLN A 83 -3.12 0.80 -9.37
N GLU A 84 -2.03 0.16 -9.77
CA GLU A 84 -1.86 -0.33 -11.13
C GLU A 84 -2.42 -1.75 -11.19
N SER A 85 -3.32 -2.02 -12.13
CA SER A 85 -3.84 -3.37 -12.36
C SER A 85 -2.68 -4.33 -12.66
N ALA A 86 -2.73 -5.53 -12.08
CA ALA A 86 -1.80 -6.61 -12.38
C ALA A 86 -1.96 -7.14 -13.81
#